data_AF-A0A5H9ZHY3-F1
#
_entry.id   AF-A0A5H9ZHY3-F1
#
_cell.length_a   1.000
_cell.length_b   1.000
_cell.length_c   1.000
_cell.angle_alpha   90.00
_cell.angle_beta   90.00
_cell.angle_gamma   90.00
#
_symmetry.space_group_name_H-M   'P 1'
#
loop_
_entity.id
_entity.type
_entity.pdbx_description
1 polymer ?
#
loop_
_entity_poly.entity_id
_entity_poly.type
_entity_poly.pdbx_seq_one_letter_code
_entity_poly.pdbx_strand_id
1 'polypeptide(L)'
;MNTALRDVDATLNPDSATDWDGKSLIKRGAGTLILGAQNTYSGDTDVQEGALWLAETATIGSAGSAQAVNIAANAAFGGHNSTVNGHVNNQGSLYFVDTFTVNGDVVNSSAMISGSDQPNNTLTIAGNYTGNDGHLYLNTQLGDDSSPTDKLIVTGDTAGSTTLHITNVNGLGAQTVNGIEVIEVGGQSDGDFRLYKGHVDINAWTYTLKQDGGDWYLRSESDDVPDDGGEVTPPDDGGEVTPPDDGGEVTPPDDGGEVTPPDDDGEVTPPDDGGDITPPDDGGDITPPDGGDVTPVAPQYRADIGVYLGNQWMARNLQMQTLYDREGSQYRSADGSIWMRFKAGKAESQAVNGNVDIDSDYSQFQLGGDILTWSDGAQSVTVGLMGSYINASTDSTGNRGADGSQFSANGSVDGYNLGLYATWFADAQSHRGAYIDSWYQYGAYNNSVDNDGLSASRYDSAAHAVSLETGYRYDIALSNRNTVSLTPQAQVTWQRYSADTVIDDGGTRISGQNDDSWTTRLGVRVDGKLYKESGRIQPFMEVNWLHASDNASATFGDTKVSQDLPNDRMEVKVGIQANVSERLSVYAQAAGQKGKNDYGDASFSLNMRYNW
;
A
#
# COMPACT_ATOMS: atom_id res chain seq x y z
N MET A 1 29.23 -40.39 -18.14
CA MET A 1 30.50 -40.40 -18.91
C MET A 1 30.67 -38.99 -19.44
N ASN A 2 31.80 -38.33 -19.16
CA ASN A 2 32.15 -37.06 -19.81
C ASN A 2 32.82 -37.41 -21.13
N THR A 3 32.12 -37.20 -22.25
CA THR A 3 32.62 -37.53 -23.59
C THR A 3 32.90 -36.24 -24.34
N ALA A 4 34.06 -36.16 -25.01
CA ALA A 4 34.33 -35.14 -26.00
C ALA A 4 33.83 -35.62 -27.36
N LEU A 5 32.90 -34.89 -27.97
CA LEU A 5 32.42 -35.13 -29.32
C LEU A 5 33.22 -34.26 -30.31
N ARG A 6 33.70 -34.87 -31.39
CA ARG A 6 34.47 -34.21 -32.45
C ARG A 6 34.08 -34.79 -33.79
N ASP A 7 34.22 -34.00 -34.85
CA ASP A 7 34.00 -34.49 -36.20
C ASP A 7 34.72 -35.81 -36.46
N VAL A 8 33.94 -36.82 -36.86
CA VAL A 8 34.47 -38.11 -37.31
C VAL A 8 34.75 -37.99 -38.81
N ASP A 9 36.00 -38.21 -39.22
CA ASP A 9 36.34 -38.25 -40.65
C ASP A 9 35.52 -39.34 -41.34
N ALA A 10 35.06 -39.09 -42.57
CA ALA A 10 34.25 -40.02 -43.36
C ALA A 10 34.93 -41.38 -43.62
N THR A 11 36.24 -41.49 -43.34
CA THR A 11 37.01 -42.74 -43.39
C THR A 11 36.89 -43.59 -42.12
N LEU A 12 36.48 -42.99 -41.00
CA LEU A 12 36.16 -43.67 -39.74
C LEU A 12 34.64 -43.89 -39.71
N ASN A 13 34.21 -45.15 -39.69
CA ASN A 13 32.80 -45.50 -39.75
C ASN A 13 32.03 -44.80 -38.61
N PRO A 14 31.04 -43.91 -38.91
CA PRO A 14 30.14 -43.40 -37.89
C PRO A 14 29.44 -44.60 -37.25
N ASP A 15 29.64 -44.79 -35.95
CA ASP A 15 29.29 -46.04 -35.28
C ASP A 15 27.79 -46.33 -35.44
N SER A 16 27.46 -47.36 -36.25
CA SER A 16 26.08 -47.72 -36.62
C SER A 16 25.22 -48.17 -35.43
N ALA A 17 25.82 -48.28 -34.24
CA ALA A 17 25.12 -48.53 -32.99
C ALA A 17 24.47 -47.27 -32.40
N THR A 18 24.83 -46.06 -32.88
CA THR A 18 24.35 -44.78 -32.33
C THR A 18 23.59 -43.90 -33.33
N ASP A 19 23.56 -44.27 -34.61
CA ASP A 19 23.00 -43.47 -35.72
C ASP A 19 23.55 -42.02 -35.80
N TRP A 20 24.71 -41.76 -35.19
CA TRP A 20 25.34 -40.44 -35.22
C TRP A 20 26.01 -40.19 -36.56
N ASP A 21 25.75 -39.04 -37.18
CA ASP A 21 26.33 -38.63 -38.48
C ASP A 21 27.80 -38.20 -38.40
N GLY A 22 28.38 -38.25 -37.18
CA GLY A 22 29.75 -37.83 -36.91
C GLY A 22 29.91 -36.31 -36.78
N LYS A 23 28.84 -35.52 -36.82
CA LYS A 23 28.88 -34.04 -36.85
C LYS A 23 27.82 -33.33 -36.02
N SER A 24 26.59 -33.84 -35.96
CA SER A 24 25.44 -33.20 -35.34
C SER A 24 24.99 -34.01 -34.12
N LEU A 25 24.67 -33.36 -33.00
CA LEU A 25 24.23 -34.05 -31.79
C LEU A 25 22.71 -33.98 -31.66
N ILE A 26 22.02 -35.13 -31.68
CA ILE A 26 20.59 -35.19 -31.37
C ILE A 26 20.40 -35.83 -29.99
N LYS A 27 19.88 -35.07 -29.04
CA LYS A 27 19.53 -35.56 -27.70
C LYS A 27 18.04 -35.93 -27.65
N ARG A 28 17.76 -37.23 -27.45
CA ARG A 28 16.43 -37.82 -27.25
C ARG A 28 16.30 -38.53 -25.90
N GLY A 29 15.08 -38.92 -25.53
CA GLY A 29 14.76 -39.64 -24.30
C GLY A 29 14.75 -38.74 -23.06
N ALA A 30 13.95 -39.12 -22.06
CA ALA A 30 13.70 -38.32 -20.86
C ALA A 30 14.93 -38.06 -19.96
N GLY A 31 16.02 -38.81 -20.12
CA GLY A 31 17.21 -38.69 -19.27
C GLY A 31 18.06 -37.44 -19.55
N THR A 32 19.04 -37.19 -18.68
CA THR A 32 20.03 -36.13 -18.85
C THR A 32 21.30 -36.67 -19.50
N LEU A 33 21.75 -36.04 -20.58
CA LEU A 33 23.08 -36.23 -21.15
C LEU A 33 24.00 -35.12 -20.64
N ILE A 34 25.16 -35.48 -20.08
CA ILE A 34 26.15 -34.52 -19.60
C ILE A 34 27.35 -34.53 -20.55
N LEU A 35 27.71 -33.37 -21.09
CA LEU A 35 28.95 -33.16 -21.82
C LEU A 35 29.94 -32.42 -20.92
N GLY A 36 31.06 -33.07 -20.60
CA GLY A 36 32.05 -32.52 -19.66
C GLY A 36 33.41 -32.25 -20.27
N ALA A 37 33.46 -32.00 -21.57
CA ALA A 37 34.68 -31.70 -22.31
C ALA A 37 34.39 -30.65 -23.40
N GLN A 38 35.44 -30.26 -24.13
CA GLN A 38 35.31 -29.41 -25.31
C GLN A 38 34.73 -30.23 -26.48
N ASN A 39 33.53 -29.90 -26.94
CA ASN A 39 32.87 -30.60 -28.04
C ASN A 39 32.96 -29.76 -29.32
N THR A 40 33.81 -30.19 -30.25
CA THR A 40 34.18 -29.41 -31.43
C THR A 40 33.61 -30.01 -32.72
N TYR A 41 32.48 -30.72 -32.63
CA TYR A 41 31.75 -31.17 -33.80
C TYR A 41 31.19 -29.97 -34.57
N SER A 42 30.90 -30.13 -35.87
CA SER A 42 30.57 -29.03 -36.78
C SER A 42 29.08 -28.83 -37.05
N GLY A 43 28.24 -29.81 -36.74
CA GLY A 43 26.79 -29.79 -37.00
C GLY A 43 25.97 -29.31 -35.81
N ASP A 44 24.69 -29.07 -36.04
CA ASP A 44 23.79 -28.54 -35.02
C ASP A 44 23.59 -29.49 -33.84
N THR A 45 23.15 -28.92 -32.72
CA THR A 45 22.75 -29.67 -31.53
C THR A 45 21.25 -29.56 -31.34
N ASP A 46 20.52 -30.66 -31.54
CA ASP A 46 19.07 -30.70 -31.35
C ASP A 46 18.72 -31.40 -30.04
N VAL A 47 18.26 -30.64 -29.05
CA VAL A 47 17.73 -31.17 -27.80
C VAL A 47 16.23 -31.35 -27.95
N GLN A 48 15.80 -32.58 -28.29
CA GLN A 48 14.40 -32.87 -28.60
C GLN A 48 13.61 -33.36 -27.40
N GLU A 49 14.27 -34.05 -26.45
CA GLU A 49 13.65 -34.58 -25.23
C GLU A 49 14.66 -34.67 -24.08
N GLY A 50 14.15 -34.59 -22.84
CA GLY A 50 14.95 -34.67 -21.62
C GLY A 50 15.89 -33.48 -21.49
N ALA A 51 17.07 -33.69 -20.92
CA ALA A 51 18.04 -32.62 -20.68
C ALA A 51 19.40 -32.87 -21.36
N LEU A 52 20.01 -31.82 -21.90
CA LEU A 52 21.42 -31.76 -22.24
C LEU A 52 22.10 -30.75 -21.31
N TRP A 53 23.16 -31.18 -20.62
CA TRP A 53 23.84 -30.35 -19.62
C TRP A 53 25.35 -30.24 -19.91
N LEU A 54 25.88 -29.02 -19.91
CA LEU A 54 27.31 -28.74 -19.98
C LEU A 54 27.90 -28.70 -18.56
N ALA A 55 28.88 -29.56 -18.30
CA ALA A 55 29.64 -29.47 -17.05
C ALA A 55 30.57 -28.26 -17.07
N GLU A 56 31.19 -27.96 -15.92
CA GLU A 56 32.14 -26.86 -15.77
C GLU A 56 33.18 -26.84 -16.88
N THR A 57 33.37 -25.69 -17.51
CA THR A 57 34.30 -25.43 -18.62
C THR A 57 34.00 -26.17 -19.94
N ALA A 58 32.91 -26.94 -20.03
CA ALA A 58 32.54 -27.63 -21.24
C ALA A 58 32.04 -26.66 -22.32
N THR A 59 32.25 -27.04 -23.59
CA THR A 59 31.85 -26.19 -24.73
C THR A 59 31.15 -26.97 -25.83
N ILE A 60 30.31 -26.27 -26.59
CA ILE A 60 29.77 -26.73 -27.87
C ILE A 60 30.28 -25.81 -28.99
N GLY A 61 30.83 -26.41 -30.04
CA GLY A 61 31.38 -25.73 -31.20
C GLY A 61 32.80 -25.20 -30.97
N SER A 62 33.53 -25.00 -32.07
CA SER A 62 34.80 -24.26 -32.04
C SER A 62 34.56 -22.75 -31.99
N ALA A 63 35.55 -21.96 -31.59
CA ALA A 63 35.43 -20.50 -31.65
C ALA A 63 35.06 -20.01 -33.06
N GLY A 64 34.09 -19.10 -33.16
CA GLY A 64 33.53 -18.63 -34.44
C GLY A 64 32.59 -19.62 -35.11
N SER A 65 32.04 -20.60 -34.37
CA SER A 65 31.04 -21.52 -34.90
C SER A 65 29.74 -20.78 -35.23
N ALA A 66 29.11 -21.18 -36.34
CA ALA A 66 27.75 -20.74 -36.71
C ALA A 66 26.69 -21.83 -36.47
N GLN A 67 27.03 -22.87 -35.70
CA GLN A 67 26.10 -23.95 -35.34
C GLN A 67 24.97 -23.42 -34.46
N ALA A 68 23.81 -24.05 -34.54
CA ALA A 68 22.72 -23.80 -33.61
C ALA A 68 22.64 -24.89 -32.53
N VAL A 69 22.31 -24.49 -31.32
CA VAL A 69 21.69 -25.35 -30.30
C VAL A 69 20.19 -25.09 -30.34
N ASN A 70 19.43 -26.07 -30.82
CA ASN A 70 17.97 -26.00 -30.91
C ASN A 70 17.36 -26.74 -29.72
N ILE A 71 16.63 -26.04 -28.86
CA ILE A 71 15.97 -26.60 -27.68
C ILE A 71 14.49 -26.73 -28.01
N ALA A 72 13.99 -27.95 -28.14
CA ALA A 72 12.59 -28.21 -28.45
C ALA A 72 11.67 -27.92 -27.26
N ALA A 73 10.37 -27.77 -27.53
CA ALA A 73 9.35 -27.66 -26.49
C ALA A 73 9.42 -28.86 -25.53
N ASN A 74 9.44 -28.57 -24.22
CA ASN A 74 9.61 -29.53 -23.12
C ASN A 74 11.00 -30.21 -23.02
N ALA A 75 12.00 -29.73 -23.74
CA ALA A 75 13.39 -30.09 -23.54
C ALA A 75 14.12 -29.06 -22.69
N ALA A 76 15.20 -29.48 -22.03
CA ALA A 76 16.06 -28.63 -21.24
C ALA A 76 17.49 -28.64 -21.77
N PHE A 77 18.08 -27.46 -21.86
CA PHE A 77 19.51 -27.30 -22.11
C PHE A 77 20.09 -26.34 -21.09
N GLY A 78 21.35 -26.51 -20.73
CA GLY A 78 22.00 -25.56 -19.84
C GLY A 78 23.39 -26.00 -19.45
N GLY A 79 23.98 -25.26 -18.53
CA GLY A 79 25.30 -25.60 -18.03
C GLY A 79 25.75 -24.70 -16.91
N HIS A 80 26.92 -25.04 -16.40
CA HIS A 80 27.60 -24.34 -15.33
C HIS A 80 28.99 -23.92 -15.81
N ASN A 81 29.33 -22.64 -15.71
CA ASN A 81 30.62 -22.10 -16.16
C ASN A 81 31.03 -22.59 -17.56
N SER A 82 30.10 -22.50 -18.52
CA SER A 82 30.17 -23.21 -19.81
C SER A 82 29.90 -22.29 -21.01
N THR A 83 30.30 -22.73 -22.21
CA THR A 83 30.21 -21.89 -23.42
C THR A 83 29.58 -22.60 -24.61
N VAL A 84 28.63 -21.94 -25.28
CA VAL A 84 28.16 -22.29 -26.61
C VAL A 84 28.78 -21.30 -27.60
N ASN A 85 29.59 -21.80 -28.53
CA ASN A 85 30.29 -20.92 -29.48
C ASN A 85 29.45 -20.49 -30.70
N GLY A 86 28.21 -20.98 -30.81
CA GLY A 86 27.26 -20.64 -31.88
C GLY A 86 25.95 -20.05 -31.35
N HIS A 87 24.87 -20.22 -32.10
CA HIS A 87 23.55 -19.67 -31.79
C HIS A 87 22.75 -20.58 -30.85
N VAL A 88 21.77 -20.02 -30.13
CA VAL A 88 20.79 -20.79 -29.36
C VAL A 88 19.38 -20.41 -29.78
N ASN A 89 18.60 -21.40 -30.20
CA ASN A 89 17.16 -21.27 -30.47
C ASN A 89 16.39 -21.97 -29.37
N ASN A 90 15.81 -21.22 -28.43
CA ASN A 90 15.13 -21.76 -27.26
C ASN A 90 13.60 -21.80 -27.43
N GLN A 91 13.03 -23.00 -27.56
CA GLN A 91 11.60 -23.26 -27.41
C GLN A 91 11.28 -24.07 -26.14
N GLY A 92 12.28 -24.37 -25.31
CA GLY A 92 12.14 -25.12 -24.06
C GLY A 92 12.73 -24.34 -22.88
N SER A 93 13.54 -25.00 -22.07
CA SER A 93 14.19 -24.36 -20.91
C SER A 93 15.70 -24.25 -21.12
N LEU A 94 16.23 -23.03 -21.11
CA LEU A 94 17.65 -22.73 -21.08
C LEU A 94 18.06 -22.38 -19.64
N TYR A 95 18.91 -23.21 -19.02
CA TYR A 95 19.41 -22.99 -17.67
C TYR A 95 20.83 -22.40 -17.69
N PHE A 96 21.09 -21.41 -16.84
CA PHE A 96 22.42 -20.85 -16.63
C PHE A 96 22.80 -20.87 -15.14
N VAL A 97 24.00 -21.37 -14.83
CA VAL A 97 24.55 -21.45 -13.46
C VAL A 97 25.97 -20.89 -13.46
N ASP A 98 26.31 -20.09 -12.47
CA ASP A 98 27.45 -19.18 -12.46
C ASP A 98 27.47 -18.40 -13.77
N THR A 99 28.48 -18.59 -14.62
CA THR A 99 28.54 -17.95 -15.94
C THR A 99 28.17 -18.92 -17.06
N PHE A 100 27.19 -18.57 -17.88
CA PHE A 100 26.89 -19.27 -19.12
C PHE A 100 27.07 -18.31 -20.29
N THR A 101 27.94 -18.64 -21.25
CA THR A 101 28.22 -17.77 -22.38
C THR A 101 27.72 -18.37 -23.68
N VAL A 102 26.99 -17.59 -24.48
CA VAL A 102 26.65 -17.87 -25.87
C VAL A 102 27.38 -16.86 -26.75
N ASN A 103 28.30 -17.31 -27.61
CA ASN A 103 29.08 -16.42 -28.48
C ASN A 103 28.38 -16.09 -29.82
N GLY A 104 27.11 -16.46 -29.95
CA GLY A 104 26.26 -16.12 -31.08
C GLY A 104 24.90 -15.61 -30.62
N ASP A 105 23.99 -15.46 -31.57
CA ASP A 105 22.64 -14.95 -31.29
C ASP A 105 21.79 -15.93 -30.47
N VAL A 106 20.90 -15.38 -29.65
CA VAL A 106 19.90 -16.13 -28.89
C VAL A 106 18.50 -15.69 -29.28
N VAL A 107 17.66 -16.65 -29.64
CA VAL A 107 16.21 -16.46 -29.78
C VAL A 107 15.52 -17.19 -28.64
N ASN A 108 14.83 -16.45 -27.76
CA ASN A 108 14.09 -17.02 -26.64
C ASN A 108 12.57 -16.97 -26.86
N SER A 109 11.97 -18.14 -27.12
CA SER A 109 10.51 -18.32 -27.28
C SER A 109 9.88 -19.14 -26.14
N SER A 110 10.61 -19.36 -25.04
CA SER A 110 10.09 -20.05 -23.86
C SER A 110 10.81 -19.55 -22.62
N ALA A 111 11.61 -20.34 -21.88
CA ALA A 111 12.17 -19.89 -20.61
C ALA A 111 13.71 -19.90 -20.58
N MET A 112 14.31 -18.81 -20.11
CA MET A 112 15.69 -18.74 -19.62
C MET A 112 15.65 -18.66 -18.10
N ILE A 113 16.33 -19.58 -17.41
CA ILE A 113 16.14 -19.84 -15.99
C ILE A 113 17.49 -19.85 -15.29
N SER A 114 17.64 -18.98 -14.29
CA SER A 114 18.75 -19.06 -13.35
C SER A 114 18.71 -20.39 -12.59
N GLY A 115 19.80 -21.15 -12.64
CA GLY A 115 19.82 -22.55 -12.18
C GLY A 115 20.27 -22.76 -10.72
N SER A 116 20.47 -21.70 -9.93
CA SER A 116 20.72 -21.79 -8.47
C SER A 116 19.62 -21.15 -7.63
N ASP A 117 19.72 -21.31 -6.31
CA ASP A 117 18.86 -20.67 -5.30
C ASP A 117 19.46 -19.38 -4.70
N GLN A 118 20.67 -19.02 -5.15
CA GLN A 118 21.35 -17.77 -4.81
C GLN A 118 21.43 -16.85 -6.04
N PRO A 119 21.54 -15.52 -5.83
CA PRO A 119 21.85 -14.56 -6.89
C PRO A 119 23.32 -14.69 -7.37
N ASN A 120 23.66 -13.93 -8.42
CA ASN A 120 24.97 -13.78 -9.08
C ASN A 120 25.28 -14.77 -10.21
N ASN A 121 24.28 -15.41 -10.79
CA ASN A 121 24.43 -16.08 -12.08
C ASN A 121 24.38 -15.05 -13.21
N THR A 122 25.15 -15.29 -14.27
CA THR A 122 25.22 -14.45 -15.45
C THR A 122 25.04 -15.27 -16.71
N LEU A 123 24.04 -14.91 -17.51
CA LEU A 123 23.93 -15.34 -18.89
C LEU A 123 24.52 -14.25 -19.78
N THR A 124 25.62 -14.55 -20.46
CA THR A 124 26.26 -13.63 -21.42
C THR A 124 25.95 -14.08 -22.84
N ILE A 125 25.41 -13.16 -23.64
CA ILE A 125 25.15 -13.33 -25.07
C ILE A 125 26.09 -12.39 -25.81
N ALA A 126 27.17 -12.93 -26.37
CA ALA A 126 28.11 -12.19 -27.20
C ALA A 126 27.63 -12.09 -28.66
N GLY A 127 26.37 -11.70 -28.82
CA GLY A 127 25.61 -11.61 -30.06
C GLY A 127 24.31 -10.84 -29.82
N ASN A 128 23.33 -10.99 -30.71
CA ASN A 128 22.02 -10.35 -30.55
C ASN A 128 21.07 -11.23 -29.73
N TYR A 129 20.18 -10.59 -28.96
CA TYR A 129 19.09 -11.25 -28.25
C TYR A 129 17.74 -10.91 -28.88
N THR A 130 16.93 -11.91 -29.19
CA THR A 130 15.54 -11.72 -29.61
C THR A 130 14.59 -12.49 -28.71
N GLY A 131 13.77 -11.75 -27.97
CA GLY A 131 12.62 -12.29 -27.24
C GLY A 131 11.43 -12.51 -28.16
N ASN A 132 10.73 -13.63 -28.01
CA ASN A 132 9.51 -13.96 -28.74
C ASN A 132 8.47 -14.47 -27.74
N ASP A 133 7.96 -13.54 -26.92
CA ASP A 133 7.14 -13.82 -25.73
C ASP A 133 7.83 -14.77 -24.75
N GLY A 134 9.17 -14.66 -24.67
CA GLY A 134 9.99 -15.45 -23.76
C GLY A 134 9.92 -14.98 -22.31
N HIS A 135 10.34 -15.84 -21.41
CA HIS A 135 10.47 -15.58 -19.97
C HIS A 135 11.94 -15.62 -19.55
N LEU A 136 12.30 -14.74 -18.62
CA LEU A 136 13.60 -14.70 -17.95
C LEU A 136 13.37 -14.77 -16.44
N TYR A 137 13.89 -15.82 -15.78
CA TYR A 137 13.78 -16.02 -14.34
C TYR A 137 15.10 -15.70 -13.67
N LEU A 138 15.10 -14.70 -12.79
CA LEU A 138 16.27 -14.20 -12.06
C LEU A 138 16.03 -14.32 -10.55
N ASN A 139 17.08 -14.66 -9.82
CA ASN A 139 17.13 -14.50 -8.38
C ASN A 139 17.77 -13.15 -8.05
N THR A 140 17.14 -12.41 -7.16
CA THR A 140 17.63 -11.11 -6.70
C THR A 140 17.46 -11.02 -5.20
N GLN A 141 18.48 -10.57 -4.48
CA GLN A 141 18.30 -10.15 -3.09
C GLN A 141 17.75 -8.71 -3.11
N LEU A 142 16.42 -8.53 -3.12
CA LEU A 142 15.83 -7.19 -3.23
C LEU A 142 16.27 -6.27 -2.08
N GLY A 143 16.83 -5.12 -2.43
CA GLY A 143 17.44 -4.15 -1.53
C GLY A 143 17.79 -2.85 -2.27
N ASP A 144 18.92 -2.25 -1.94
CA ASP A 144 19.42 -1.02 -2.57
C ASP A 144 20.16 -1.31 -3.90
N ASP A 145 20.75 -0.27 -4.51
CA ASP A 145 21.50 -0.33 -5.77
C ASP A 145 22.62 -1.40 -5.80
N SER A 146 23.17 -1.78 -4.63
CA SER A 146 24.28 -2.74 -4.52
C SER A 146 23.83 -4.20 -4.40
N SER A 147 22.51 -4.43 -4.49
CA SER A 147 21.90 -5.73 -4.28
C SER A 147 22.45 -6.80 -5.22
N PRO A 148 22.88 -7.96 -4.69
CA PRO A 148 23.23 -9.12 -5.50
C PRO A 148 22.05 -9.58 -6.36
N THR A 149 22.28 -9.75 -7.66
CA THR A 149 21.28 -10.22 -8.61
C THR A 149 21.88 -11.12 -9.66
N ASP A 150 21.06 -12.02 -10.20
CA ASP A 150 21.34 -12.63 -11.49
C ASP A 150 21.22 -11.59 -12.60
N LYS A 151 21.99 -11.78 -13.68
CA LYS A 151 22.11 -10.80 -14.77
C LYS A 151 22.06 -11.45 -16.15
N LEU A 152 21.37 -10.80 -17.09
CA LEU A 152 21.51 -11.04 -18.53
C LEU A 152 22.43 -9.97 -19.13
N ILE A 153 23.51 -10.36 -19.79
CA ILE A 153 24.41 -9.44 -20.49
C ILE A 153 24.31 -9.72 -21.98
N VAL A 154 23.95 -8.73 -22.79
CA VAL A 154 23.90 -8.82 -24.26
C VAL A 154 24.89 -7.83 -24.84
N THR A 155 25.94 -8.30 -25.51
CA THR A 155 26.93 -7.38 -26.10
C THR A 155 26.49 -6.80 -27.44
N GLY A 156 25.47 -7.38 -28.08
CA GLY A 156 24.85 -6.91 -29.31
C GLY A 156 23.50 -6.23 -29.06
N ASP A 157 22.63 -6.26 -30.07
CA ASP A 157 21.31 -5.62 -30.03
C ASP A 157 20.25 -6.52 -29.35
N THR A 158 19.27 -5.91 -28.69
CA THR A 158 18.08 -6.59 -28.18
C THR A 158 16.84 -6.23 -29.01
N ALA A 159 15.93 -7.18 -29.19
CA ALA A 159 14.66 -6.98 -29.88
C ALA A 159 13.55 -7.93 -29.37
N GLY A 160 12.30 -7.58 -29.64
CA GLY A 160 11.13 -8.42 -29.31
C GLY A 160 10.77 -8.43 -27.82
N SER A 161 9.84 -9.28 -27.40
CA SER A 161 9.22 -9.24 -26.05
C SER A 161 9.82 -10.27 -25.08
N THR A 162 10.03 -9.88 -23.82
CA THR A 162 10.42 -10.80 -22.74
C THR A 162 9.80 -10.40 -21.40
N THR A 163 9.23 -11.37 -20.68
CA THR A 163 8.71 -11.16 -19.31
C THR A 163 9.72 -11.65 -18.27
N LEU A 164 10.14 -10.76 -17.38
CA LEU A 164 11.02 -11.03 -16.26
C LEU A 164 10.23 -11.52 -15.05
N HIS A 165 10.72 -12.58 -14.42
CA HIS A 165 10.26 -13.08 -13.13
C HIS A 165 11.41 -12.94 -12.13
N ILE A 166 11.18 -12.16 -11.08
CA ILE A 166 12.17 -11.97 -10.01
C ILE A 166 11.79 -12.83 -8.82
N THR A 167 12.70 -13.69 -8.40
CA THR A 167 12.60 -14.44 -7.15
C THR A 167 13.42 -13.71 -6.10
N ASN A 168 12.74 -13.19 -5.07
CA ASN A 168 13.44 -12.56 -3.95
C ASN A 168 14.21 -13.60 -3.12
N VAL A 169 15.52 -13.42 -2.95
CA VAL A 169 16.38 -14.29 -2.15
C VAL A 169 16.86 -13.53 -0.91
N ASN A 170 16.13 -13.68 0.20
CA ASN A 170 16.44 -13.04 1.49
C ASN A 170 16.59 -11.51 1.44
N GLY A 171 16.02 -10.86 0.41
CA GLY A 171 15.94 -9.41 0.35
C GLY A 171 14.86 -8.87 1.28
N LEU A 172 15.15 -7.76 1.93
CA LEU A 172 14.21 -7.03 2.80
C LEU A 172 13.56 -5.84 2.09
N GLY A 173 14.02 -5.57 0.87
CA GLY A 173 13.75 -4.34 0.14
C GLY A 173 14.36 -3.11 0.81
N ALA A 174 14.66 -2.12 -0.01
CA ALA A 174 15.13 -0.81 0.38
C ALA A 174 14.87 0.16 -0.78
N GLN A 175 15.03 1.44 -0.52
CA GLN A 175 15.05 2.44 -1.57
C GLN A 175 16.28 2.23 -2.47
N THR A 176 16.06 2.28 -3.78
CA THR A 176 17.09 2.41 -4.81
C THR A 176 17.21 3.86 -5.27
N VAL A 177 18.38 4.23 -5.78
CA VAL A 177 18.59 5.51 -6.48
C VAL A 177 18.85 5.22 -7.96
N ASN A 178 19.88 4.43 -8.27
CA ASN A 178 20.17 4.01 -9.64
C ASN A 178 19.39 2.75 -10.04
N GLY A 179 19.05 1.90 -9.07
CA GLY A 179 18.38 0.63 -9.27
C GLY A 179 19.32 -0.58 -9.30
N ILE A 180 18.73 -1.77 -9.21
CA ILE A 180 19.42 -3.06 -9.27
C ILE A 180 19.49 -3.49 -10.74
N GLU A 181 20.68 -3.46 -11.34
CA GLU A 181 20.88 -3.76 -12.76
C GLU A 181 20.68 -5.25 -13.07
N VAL A 182 19.64 -5.58 -13.84
CA VAL A 182 19.26 -6.96 -14.18
C VAL A 182 19.55 -7.34 -15.63
N ILE A 183 19.65 -6.35 -16.52
CA ILE A 183 20.01 -6.55 -17.93
C ILE A 183 20.99 -5.47 -18.38
N GLU A 184 22.13 -5.89 -18.94
CA GLU A 184 23.12 -5.03 -19.58
C GLU A 184 23.03 -5.20 -21.11
N VAL A 185 22.97 -4.09 -21.86
CA VAL A 185 22.89 -4.08 -23.32
C VAL A 185 23.98 -3.20 -23.92
N GLY A 186 24.96 -3.83 -24.57
CA GLY A 186 26.05 -3.14 -25.25
C GLY A 186 25.71 -2.57 -26.63
N GLY A 187 24.63 -3.06 -27.27
CA GLY A 187 24.14 -2.60 -28.57
C GLY A 187 22.90 -1.70 -28.47
N GLN A 188 22.05 -1.71 -29.50
CA GLN A 188 20.73 -1.06 -29.44
C GLN A 188 19.78 -1.87 -28.56
N SER A 189 19.16 -1.22 -27.57
CA SER A 189 18.21 -1.88 -26.67
C SER A 189 16.75 -1.69 -27.09
N ASP A 190 16.39 -2.19 -28.26
CA ASP A 190 15.02 -2.14 -28.82
C ASP A 190 14.13 -3.31 -28.31
N GLY A 191 14.64 -4.13 -27.38
CA GLY A 191 13.89 -5.16 -26.68
C GLY A 191 12.85 -4.60 -25.72
N ASP A 192 11.71 -5.27 -25.64
CA ASP A 192 10.58 -4.91 -24.79
C ASP A 192 10.51 -5.84 -23.58
N PHE A 193 11.17 -5.41 -22.50
CA PHE A 193 11.26 -6.13 -21.24
C PHE A 193 10.20 -5.64 -20.24
N ARG A 194 9.49 -6.57 -19.59
CA ARG A 194 8.47 -6.25 -18.59
C ARG A 194 8.57 -7.16 -17.37
N LEU A 195 8.28 -6.65 -16.19
CA LEU A 195 8.07 -7.51 -15.02
C LEU A 195 6.78 -8.29 -15.14
N TYR A 196 6.80 -9.53 -14.67
CA TYR A 196 5.60 -10.30 -14.43
C TYR A 196 4.70 -9.52 -13.46
N LYS A 197 3.43 -9.32 -13.84
CA LYS A 197 2.45 -8.47 -13.11
C LYS A 197 2.83 -6.99 -12.99
N GLY A 198 3.86 -6.53 -13.69
CA GLY A 198 4.28 -5.13 -13.77
C GLY A 198 5.20 -4.65 -12.65
N HIS A 199 5.19 -5.31 -11.49
CA HIS A 199 5.98 -4.92 -10.32
C HIS A 199 6.32 -6.14 -9.45
N VAL A 200 7.19 -5.93 -8.46
CA VAL A 200 7.55 -6.91 -7.43
C VAL A 200 7.47 -6.24 -6.06
N ASP A 201 6.61 -6.77 -5.19
CA ASP A 201 6.45 -6.27 -3.83
C ASP A 201 7.24 -7.11 -2.83
N ILE A 202 7.96 -6.45 -1.93
CA ILE A 202 8.59 -7.09 -0.77
C ILE A 202 8.61 -6.15 0.42
N ASN A 203 8.20 -6.67 1.59
CA ASN A 203 8.08 -5.87 2.81
C ASN A 203 7.21 -4.63 2.53
N ALA A 204 7.72 -3.42 2.76
CA ALA A 204 6.96 -2.18 2.52
C ALA A 204 7.12 -1.62 1.10
N TRP A 205 7.94 -2.26 0.25
CA TRP A 205 8.49 -1.65 -0.96
C TRP A 205 7.93 -2.29 -2.22
N THR A 206 7.75 -1.46 -3.25
CA THR A 206 7.41 -1.90 -4.60
C THR A 206 8.59 -1.64 -5.52
N TYR A 207 8.94 -2.62 -6.36
CA TYR A 207 9.98 -2.51 -7.39
C TYR A 207 9.36 -2.58 -8.78
N THR A 208 9.71 -1.63 -9.64
CA THR A 208 9.35 -1.61 -11.07
C THR A 208 10.60 -1.72 -11.95
N LEU A 209 10.42 -1.98 -13.24
CA LEU A 209 11.51 -2.15 -14.19
C LEU A 209 11.66 -0.89 -15.05
N LYS A 210 12.83 -0.26 -14.98
CA LYS A 210 13.13 0.96 -15.73
C LYS A 210 14.34 0.76 -16.63
N GLN A 211 14.23 1.24 -17.86
CA GLN A 211 15.36 1.32 -18.78
C GLN A 211 16.09 2.64 -18.57
N ASP A 212 17.42 2.59 -18.42
CA ASP A 212 18.28 3.77 -18.29
C ASP A 212 19.61 3.54 -19.02
N GLY A 213 20.02 4.48 -19.86
CA GLY A 213 21.21 4.34 -20.69
C GLY A 213 21.20 3.17 -21.70
N GLY A 214 20.08 2.46 -21.85
CA GLY A 214 19.95 1.22 -22.64
C GLY A 214 19.86 -0.05 -21.78
N ASP A 215 20.37 0.00 -20.55
CA ASP A 215 20.33 -1.08 -19.57
C ASP A 215 19.02 -1.08 -18.77
N TRP A 216 18.71 -2.18 -18.07
CA TRP A 216 17.45 -2.34 -17.34
C TRP A 216 17.68 -2.63 -15.86
N TYR A 217 16.94 -1.88 -15.03
CA TYR A 217 17.11 -1.84 -13.58
C TYR A 217 15.79 -2.08 -12.87
N LEU A 218 15.82 -2.81 -11.75
CA LEU A 218 14.73 -2.78 -10.77
C LEU A 218 14.87 -1.53 -9.91
N ARG A 219 13.83 -0.71 -9.80
CA ARG A 219 13.83 0.51 -8.99
C ARG A 219 12.64 0.56 -8.04
N SER A 220 12.87 1.09 -6.84
CA SER A 220 11.87 1.35 -5.80
C SER A 220 11.73 2.84 -5.46
N GLU A 221 12.18 3.71 -6.36
CA GLU A 221 12.08 5.17 -6.24
C GLU A 221 10.70 5.67 -6.71
N SER A 222 10.16 6.67 -6.03
CA SER A 222 8.94 7.40 -6.42
C SER A 222 9.26 8.63 -7.27
N ASP A 223 8.30 9.09 -8.08
CA ASP A 223 8.39 10.36 -8.81
C ASP A 223 7.82 11.56 -8.04
N ASP A 224 7.24 11.32 -6.85
CA ASP A 224 6.76 12.37 -5.97
C ASP A 224 7.95 13.20 -5.44
N VAL A 225 8.13 14.37 -6.04
CA VAL A 225 8.73 15.52 -5.35
C VAL A 225 7.77 15.86 -4.21
N PRO A 226 8.22 15.98 -2.94
CA PRO A 226 7.34 16.39 -1.87
C PRO A 226 6.67 17.71 -2.25
N ASP A 227 5.36 17.69 -2.48
CA ASP A 227 4.54 18.90 -2.57
C ASP A 227 4.44 19.44 -1.14
N ASP A 228 5.43 20.22 -0.72
CA ASP A 228 5.27 21.07 0.44
C ASP A 228 4.38 22.25 0.04
N GLY A 229 3.07 21.96 -0.12
CA GLY A 229 1.99 22.94 -0.26
C GLY A 229 1.84 23.87 0.97
N GLY A 230 2.93 24.25 1.62
CA GLY A 230 3.03 25.36 2.53
C GLY A 230 3.22 26.63 1.73
N GLU A 231 2.13 27.36 1.52
CA GLU A 231 2.18 28.80 1.33
C GLU A 231 2.99 29.38 2.52
N VAL A 232 4.27 29.69 2.31
CA VAL A 232 5.09 30.40 3.30
C VAL A 232 4.56 31.82 3.37
N THR A 233 3.66 32.07 4.31
CA THR A 233 3.36 33.44 4.73
C THR A 233 4.62 33.97 5.43
N PRO A 234 5.28 35.03 4.91
CA PRO A 234 6.46 35.59 5.55
C PRO A 234 6.10 36.09 6.96
N PRO A 235 7.04 36.04 7.91
CA PRO A 235 6.90 36.78 9.16
C PRO A 235 6.71 38.29 8.87
N ASP A 236 5.74 38.93 9.54
CA ASP A 236 5.40 40.38 9.45
C ASP A 236 6.57 41.32 9.84
N ASP A 237 7.73 40.77 10.19
CA ASP A 237 8.89 41.41 10.76
C ASP A 237 10.14 41.34 9.85
N GLY A 238 9.97 41.68 8.57
CA GLY A 238 11.03 42.23 7.70
C GLY A 238 12.32 41.41 7.60
N GLY A 239 12.24 40.08 7.69
CA GLY A 239 13.36 39.17 7.53
C GLY A 239 13.69 38.88 6.07
N GLU A 240 14.95 38.55 5.80
CA GLU A 240 15.43 38.02 4.52
C GLU A 240 14.62 36.78 4.11
N VAL A 241 14.19 36.75 2.84
CA VAL A 241 13.52 35.60 2.23
C VAL A 241 14.39 35.12 1.08
N THR A 242 14.90 33.90 1.16
CA THR A 242 15.50 33.19 0.02
C THR A 242 14.38 32.45 -0.71
N PRO A 243 14.09 32.75 -1.99
CA PRO A 243 13.11 32.01 -2.78
C PRO A 243 13.55 30.54 -2.96
N PRO A 244 12.61 29.59 -3.13
CA PRO A 244 12.96 28.26 -3.60
C PRO A 244 13.40 28.28 -5.08
N ASP A 245 14.34 27.39 -5.44
CA ASP A 245 15.00 27.32 -6.75
C ASP A 245 14.11 26.79 -7.89
N ASP A 246 12.81 26.58 -7.64
CA ASP A 246 11.87 25.91 -8.53
C ASP A 246 10.84 26.85 -9.20
N GLY A 247 11.14 28.15 -9.23
CA GLY A 247 10.42 29.11 -10.08
C GLY A 247 9.02 29.50 -9.57
N GLY A 248 8.79 29.43 -8.26
CA GLY A 248 7.59 29.97 -7.63
C GLY A 248 7.45 31.50 -7.83
N GLU A 249 6.20 31.97 -7.99
CA GLU A 249 5.89 33.40 -8.04
C GLU A 249 6.09 34.02 -6.65
N VAL A 250 7.06 34.95 -6.53
CA VAL A 250 7.28 35.69 -5.29
C VAL A 250 6.59 37.05 -5.41
N THR A 251 5.60 37.34 -4.55
CA THR A 251 5.07 38.70 -4.41
C THR A 251 5.85 39.43 -3.30
N PRO A 252 6.62 40.49 -3.61
CA PRO A 252 7.35 41.23 -2.60
C PRO A 252 6.40 41.94 -1.61
N PRO A 253 6.80 42.15 -0.34
CA PRO A 253 6.07 43.03 0.57
C PRO A 253 6.02 44.47 0.05
N ASP A 254 4.90 45.17 0.27
CA ASP A 254 4.64 46.59 -0.10
C ASP A 254 5.64 47.62 0.52
N ASP A 255 6.59 47.15 1.35
CA ASP A 255 7.38 47.99 2.26
C ASP A 255 8.88 48.06 1.90
N GLY A 256 9.28 47.66 0.70
CA GLY A 256 10.59 47.98 0.11
C GLY A 256 11.78 47.12 0.57
N GLY A 257 11.61 45.80 0.68
CA GLY A 257 12.71 44.85 0.92
C GLY A 257 13.60 44.62 -0.31
N GLU A 258 14.88 44.27 -0.08
CA GLU A 258 15.81 43.83 -1.13
C GLU A 258 15.46 42.42 -1.63
N VAL A 259 15.53 42.22 -2.95
CA VAL A 259 15.27 40.93 -3.61
C VAL A 259 16.48 40.58 -4.46
N THR A 260 17.14 39.46 -4.18
CA THR A 260 18.14 38.88 -5.10
C THR A 260 17.43 37.98 -6.11
N PRO A 261 17.54 38.22 -7.43
CA PRO A 261 16.95 37.36 -8.44
C PRO A 261 17.57 35.95 -8.45
N PRO A 262 16.82 34.91 -8.83
CA PRO A 262 17.39 33.59 -9.09
C PRO A 262 18.35 33.61 -10.28
N ASP A 263 19.34 32.72 -10.26
CA ASP A 263 20.40 32.62 -11.29
C ASP A 263 19.91 32.06 -12.65
N ASP A 264 18.66 31.59 -12.74
CA ASP A 264 18.05 31.04 -13.97
C ASP A 264 16.82 31.86 -14.39
N ASP A 265 17.00 32.67 -15.45
CA ASP A 265 16.02 33.29 -16.39
C ASP A 265 14.61 33.71 -15.88
N GLY A 266 14.43 33.91 -14.57
CA GLY A 266 13.18 34.35 -13.96
C GLY A 266 12.84 35.79 -14.32
N GLU A 267 11.60 36.03 -14.76
CA GLU A 267 11.13 37.37 -15.11
C GLU A 267 10.76 38.16 -13.85
N VAL A 268 11.60 39.13 -13.48
CA VAL A 268 11.35 40.03 -12.34
C VAL A 268 10.58 41.27 -12.84
N THR A 269 9.38 41.52 -12.30
CA THR A 269 8.70 42.81 -12.52
C THR A 269 9.23 43.84 -11.50
N PRO A 270 9.77 44.99 -11.94
CA PRO A 270 10.32 45.98 -11.00
C PRO A 270 9.23 46.62 -10.13
N PRO A 271 9.49 46.95 -8.86
CA PRO A 271 8.61 47.77 -8.05
C PRO A 271 8.46 49.19 -8.63
N ASP A 272 7.24 49.75 -8.56
CA ASP A 272 6.88 51.06 -9.13
C ASP A 272 7.54 52.27 -8.40
N ASP A 273 8.35 52.03 -7.38
CA ASP A 273 8.89 53.02 -6.44
C ASP A 273 10.42 53.03 -6.30
N GLY A 274 11.15 52.43 -7.26
CA GLY A 274 12.55 52.78 -7.53
C GLY A 274 13.60 52.18 -6.60
N GLY A 275 13.43 50.91 -6.21
CA GLY A 275 14.49 50.10 -5.61
C GLY A 275 15.69 49.88 -6.56
N ASP A 276 16.89 49.82 -5.99
CA ASP A 276 18.16 49.66 -6.73
C ASP A 276 18.41 48.19 -7.07
N ILE A 277 18.93 47.91 -8.27
CA ILE A 277 19.24 46.55 -8.76
C ILE A 277 20.76 46.48 -8.93
N THR A 278 21.44 45.73 -8.07
CA THR A 278 22.88 45.48 -8.21
C THR A 278 23.14 44.20 -9.02
N PRO A 279 23.88 44.26 -10.16
CA PRO A 279 24.27 43.07 -10.91
C PRO A 279 25.30 42.21 -10.16
N PRO A 280 25.39 40.89 -10.43
CA PRO A 280 26.42 40.05 -9.82
C PRO A 280 27.83 40.46 -10.28
N ASP A 281 28.79 40.40 -9.35
CA ASP A 281 30.20 40.71 -9.58
C ASP A 281 30.91 39.47 -10.19
N ASP A 282 31.31 39.57 -11.46
CA ASP A 282 32.09 38.56 -12.18
C ASP A 282 33.52 38.49 -11.61
N GLY A 283 33.74 37.62 -10.62
CA GLY A 283 34.97 37.60 -9.82
C GLY A 283 35.37 36.25 -9.23
N GLY A 284 35.36 35.20 -10.05
CA GLY A 284 35.89 33.84 -9.85
C GLY A 284 36.55 33.42 -8.52
N ASP A 285 35.95 32.39 -7.90
CA ASP A 285 36.66 31.28 -7.27
C ASP A 285 36.00 29.98 -7.72
N ILE A 286 36.80 29.06 -8.29
CA ILE A 286 36.30 27.78 -8.81
C ILE A 286 36.43 26.77 -7.68
N THR A 287 35.39 26.62 -6.88
CA THR A 287 35.24 25.45 -6.01
C THR A 287 34.95 24.22 -6.90
N PRO A 288 35.50 23.04 -6.56
CA PRO A 288 35.15 21.78 -7.25
C PRO A 288 33.62 21.59 -7.23
N PRO A 289 33.03 20.87 -8.20
CA PRO A 289 31.59 20.62 -8.18
C PRO A 289 31.27 19.83 -6.92
N ASP A 290 30.65 20.49 -5.94
CA ASP A 290 29.98 19.78 -4.86
C ASP A 290 28.85 18.99 -5.51
N GLY A 291 28.75 17.73 -5.10
CA GLY A 291 27.82 16.76 -5.64
C GLY A 291 26.42 17.36 -5.69
N GLY A 292 25.76 17.17 -6.84
CA GLY A 292 24.43 17.68 -7.12
C GLY A 292 23.49 17.47 -5.95
N ASP A 293 22.70 18.49 -5.71
CA ASP A 293 21.61 18.49 -4.74
C ASP A 293 20.68 17.33 -5.09
N VAL A 294 20.83 16.21 -4.38
CA VAL A 294 19.92 15.08 -4.48
C VAL A 294 18.67 15.49 -3.74
N THR A 295 17.68 15.95 -4.51
CA THR A 295 16.30 16.02 -4.03
C THR A 295 16.01 14.70 -3.31
N PRO A 296 15.52 14.70 -2.05
CA PRO A 296 15.22 13.48 -1.34
C PRO A 296 14.17 12.69 -2.11
N VAL A 297 14.63 11.66 -2.82
CA VAL A 297 13.77 10.74 -3.50
C VAL A 297 13.00 9.96 -2.42
N ALA A 298 11.68 9.93 -2.49
CA ALA A 298 10.91 9.01 -1.64
C ALA A 298 10.88 7.61 -2.28
N PRO A 299 10.78 6.54 -1.48
CA PRO A 299 10.55 5.21 -2.02
C PRO A 299 9.09 5.02 -2.45
N GLN A 300 8.86 4.17 -3.46
CA GLN A 300 7.53 3.71 -3.83
C GLN A 300 7.05 2.64 -2.85
N TYR A 301 5.92 2.92 -2.20
CA TYR A 301 5.29 2.05 -1.23
C TYR A 301 4.17 1.24 -1.84
N ARG A 302 3.92 0.08 -1.23
CA ARG A 302 2.83 -0.80 -1.61
C ARG A 302 1.47 -0.19 -1.27
N ALA A 303 0.53 -0.27 -2.20
CA ALA A 303 -0.84 0.19 -1.96
C ALA A 303 -1.58 -0.64 -0.90
N ASP A 304 -1.28 -1.93 -0.78
CA ASP A 304 -1.98 -2.80 0.17
C ASP A 304 -1.72 -2.47 1.64
N ILE A 305 -0.66 -1.70 1.96
CA ILE A 305 -0.45 -1.08 3.26
C ILE A 305 -1.71 -0.36 3.75
N GLY A 306 -2.31 0.46 2.88
CA GLY A 306 -3.47 1.26 3.25
C GLY A 306 -4.72 0.41 3.51
N VAL A 307 -4.85 -0.74 2.84
CA VAL A 307 -5.96 -1.66 3.06
C VAL A 307 -5.88 -2.34 4.43
N TYR A 308 -4.70 -2.83 4.84
CA TYR A 308 -4.53 -3.40 6.19
C TYR A 308 -4.83 -2.37 7.30
N LEU A 309 -4.32 -1.15 7.14
CA LEU A 309 -4.53 -0.07 8.10
C LEU A 309 -5.99 0.41 8.13
N GLY A 310 -6.62 0.58 6.96
CA GLY A 310 -8.02 0.98 6.81
C GLY A 310 -8.97 -0.06 7.40
N ASN A 311 -8.73 -1.35 7.17
CA ASN A 311 -9.51 -2.44 7.76
C ASN A 311 -9.44 -2.42 9.30
N GLN A 312 -8.24 -2.29 9.87
CA GLN A 312 -8.05 -2.14 11.32
C GLN A 312 -8.81 -0.93 11.87
N TRP A 313 -8.73 0.21 11.18
CA TRP A 313 -9.41 1.43 11.60
C TRP A 313 -10.94 1.30 11.51
N MET A 314 -11.49 0.70 10.45
CA MET A 314 -12.93 0.44 10.30
C MET A 314 -13.49 -0.42 11.43
N ALA A 315 -12.80 -1.51 11.78
CA ALA A 315 -13.21 -2.37 12.89
C ALA A 315 -13.30 -1.59 14.21
N ARG A 316 -12.31 -0.72 14.49
CA ARG A 316 -12.26 0.10 15.73
C ARG A 316 -13.25 1.26 15.70
N ASN A 317 -13.33 2.01 14.61
CA ASN A 317 -14.16 3.21 14.48
C ASN A 317 -15.65 2.85 14.59
N LEU A 318 -16.07 1.73 14.00
CA LEU A 318 -17.45 1.28 14.04
C LEU A 318 -17.88 0.68 15.39
N GLN A 319 -16.96 0.45 16.33
CA GLN A 319 -17.34 0.15 17.72
C GLN A 319 -17.77 1.40 18.49
N MET A 320 -17.37 2.59 18.05
CA MET A 320 -17.55 3.84 18.81
C MET A 320 -19.00 4.30 18.85
N GLN A 321 -19.48 4.66 20.05
CA GLN A 321 -20.80 5.23 20.27
C GLN A 321 -20.85 6.08 21.55
N THR A 322 -21.80 7.02 21.58
CA THR A 322 -22.13 7.84 22.75
C THR A 322 -23.49 7.44 23.32
N LEU A 323 -23.80 7.93 24.53
CA LEU A 323 -25.14 7.82 25.10
C LEU A 323 -26.22 8.31 24.12
N TYR A 324 -26.00 9.47 23.46
CA TYR A 324 -27.02 10.08 22.60
C TYR A 324 -27.13 9.45 21.22
N ASP A 325 -26.10 8.73 20.75
CA ASP A 325 -26.23 7.86 19.57
C ASP A 325 -27.17 6.68 19.85
N ARG A 326 -27.27 6.23 21.11
CA ARG A 326 -28.15 5.11 21.55
C ARG A 326 -29.53 5.57 22.03
N GLU A 327 -29.57 6.57 22.91
CA GLU A 327 -30.80 7.00 23.58
C GLU A 327 -31.62 8.02 22.80
N GLY A 328 -30.98 8.85 21.98
CA GLY A 328 -31.58 10.07 21.43
C GLY A 328 -31.94 11.11 22.52
N SER A 329 -32.92 11.96 22.23
CA SER A 329 -33.47 13.05 23.07
C SER A 329 -34.59 12.55 24.02
N GLN A 330 -34.18 11.75 25.01
CA GLN A 330 -34.66 11.68 26.40
C GLN A 330 -36.14 12.02 26.71
N TYR A 331 -37.04 11.07 26.42
CA TYR A 331 -38.27 10.90 27.19
C TYR A 331 -38.54 9.40 27.35
N ARG A 332 -38.36 8.86 28.54
CA ARG A 332 -38.77 7.50 28.89
C ARG A 332 -40.10 7.56 29.66
N SER A 333 -41.03 6.66 29.36
CA SER A 333 -42.28 6.50 30.09
C SER A 333 -42.57 5.04 30.47
N ALA A 334 -41.53 4.21 30.62
CA ALA A 334 -41.67 2.75 30.44
C ALA A 334 -40.62 1.94 31.22
N ASP A 335 -40.99 0.69 31.56
CA ASP A 335 -40.19 -0.28 32.32
C ASP A 335 -39.00 -0.84 31.49
N GLY A 336 -38.98 -0.63 30.18
CA GLY A 336 -37.86 -1.00 29.28
C GLY A 336 -37.99 -0.41 27.87
N SER A 337 -36.91 -0.53 27.07
CA SER A 337 -36.88 -0.09 25.67
C SER A 337 -36.05 -0.99 24.77
N ILE A 338 -36.38 -1.00 23.48
CA ILE A 338 -35.58 -1.58 22.40
C ILE A 338 -35.26 -0.48 21.40
N TRP A 339 -34.04 -0.49 20.89
CA TRP A 339 -33.55 0.49 19.94
C TRP A 339 -32.80 -0.21 18.81
N MET A 340 -32.79 0.44 17.66
CA MET A 340 -32.00 0.05 16.50
C MET A 340 -31.40 1.29 15.84
N ARG A 341 -30.21 1.14 15.28
CA ARG A 341 -29.44 2.19 14.62
C ARG A 341 -28.84 1.65 13.34
N PHE A 342 -29.05 2.35 12.24
CA PHE A 342 -28.31 2.18 11.00
C PHE A 342 -27.36 3.37 10.85
N LYS A 343 -26.07 3.12 10.61
CA LYS A 343 -25.05 4.12 10.30
C LYS A 343 -24.42 3.76 8.96
N ALA A 344 -24.22 4.74 8.08
CA ALA A 344 -23.43 4.57 6.86
C ALA A 344 -22.65 5.85 6.57
N GLY A 345 -21.50 5.72 5.94
CA GLY A 345 -20.65 6.87 5.68
C GLY A 345 -19.43 6.51 4.83
N LYS A 346 -18.62 7.53 4.62
CA LYS A 346 -17.33 7.44 3.96
C LYS A 346 -16.26 8.11 4.81
N ALA A 347 -15.03 7.67 4.67
CA ALA A 347 -13.89 8.26 5.32
C ALA A 347 -12.64 8.21 4.44
N GLU A 348 -11.83 9.25 4.57
CA GLU A 348 -10.60 9.49 3.80
C GLU A 348 -9.46 9.74 4.80
N SER A 349 -8.30 9.16 4.52
CA SER A 349 -7.08 9.27 5.33
C SER A 349 -5.85 8.87 4.52
N GLN A 350 -4.67 9.06 5.10
CA GLN A 350 -3.41 8.67 4.49
C GLN A 350 -2.61 7.73 5.40
N ALA A 351 -1.53 7.17 4.87
CA ALA A 351 -0.52 6.43 5.59
C ALA A 351 0.87 6.70 5.02
N VAL A 352 1.89 6.36 5.82
CA VAL A 352 3.30 6.44 5.41
C VAL A 352 3.69 7.87 5.04
N ASN A 353 3.30 8.84 5.86
CA ASN A 353 3.55 10.27 5.67
C ASN A 353 2.98 10.84 4.36
N GLY A 354 1.78 10.40 3.99
CA GLY A 354 1.10 10.86 2.76
C GLY A 354 1.39 10.05 1.50
N ASN A 355 2.31 9.08 1.55
CA ASN A 355 2.67 8.27 0.38
C ASN A 355 1.63 7.19 0.03
N VAL A 356 0.60 6.99 0.86
CA VAL A 356 -0.47 6.01 0.61
C VAL A 356 -1.80 6.64 0.97
N ASP A 357 -2.68 6.78 0.00
CA ASP A 357 -4.06 7.24 0.21
C ASP A 357 -4.98 6.08 0.57
N ILE A 358 -5.97 6.36 1.44
CA ILE A 358 -6.92 5.37 1.96
C ILE A 358 -8.33 5.97 1.95
N ASP A 359 -9.20 5.37 1.15
CA ASP A 359 -10.62 5.66 1.09
C ASP A 359 -11.42 4.48 1.66
N SER A 360 -12.46 4.75 2.44
CA SER A 360 -13.29 3.71 3.02
C SER A 360 -14.76 4.06 3.00
N ASP A 361 -15.58 3.13 2.52
CA ASP A 361 -17.04 3.17 2.61
C ASP A 361 -17.51 2.15 3.64
N TYR A 362 -18.48 2.54 4.47
CA TYR A 362 -18.93 1.67 5.54
C TYR A 362 -20.43 1.73 5.81
N SER A 363 -20.93 0.64 6.38
CA SER A 363 -22.26 0.53 6.95
C SER A 363 -22.25 -0.29 8.24
N GLN A 364 -23.16 0.04 9.13
CA GLN A 364 -23.36 -0.64 10.39
C GLN A 364 -24.84 -0.70 10.72
N PHE A 365 -25.28 -1.87 11.16
CA PHE A 365 -26.57 -2.08 11.80
C PHE A 365 -26.35 -2.47 13.26
N GLN A 366 -26.90 -1.70 14.20
CA GLN A 366 -26.87 -1.98 15.64
C GLN A 366 -28.29 -2.17 16.16
N LEU A 367 -28.43 -3.05 17.15
CA LEU A 367 -29.66 -3.25 17.89
C LEU A 367 -29.34 -3.45 19.37
N GLY A 368 -30.22 -3.00 20.25
CA GLY A 368 -30.06 -3.24 21.67
C GLY A 368 -31.35 -3.08 22.43
N GLY A 369 -31.36 -3.61 23.66
CA GLY A 369 -32.53 -3.58 24.52
C GLY A 369 -32.17 -3.54 25.98
N ASP A 370 -32.97 -2.83 26.76
CA ASP A 370 -32.86 -2.76 28.20
C ASP A 370 -33.29 -4.12 28.79
N ILE A 371 -32.46 -4.69 29.66
CA ILE A 371 -32.74 -5.97 30.34
C ILE A 371 -33.07 -5.77 31.82
N LEU A 372 -32.62 -4.65 32.40
CA LEU A 372 -32.86 -4.29 33.79
C LEU A 372 -33.00 -2.78 33.89
N THR A 373 -34.08 -2.35 34.55
CA THR A 373 -34.30 -0.95 34.92
C THR A 373 -34.55 -0.88 36.42
N TRP A 374 -33.92 0.09 37.07
CA TRP A 374 -34.13 0.40 38.48
C TRP A 374 -34.36 1.90 38.62
N SER A 375 -35.27 2.29 39.51
CA SER A 375 -35.53 3.68 39.85
C SER A 375 -36.11 3.77 41.25
N ASP A 376 -35.71 4.79 42.01
CA ASP A 376 -36.32 5.16 43.30
C ASP A 376 -37.21 6.42 43.18
N GLY A 377 -37.47 6.86 41.94
CA GLY A 377 -38.22 8.08 41.63
C GLY A 377 -37.37 9.35 41.62
N ALA A 378 -36.18 9.34 42.23
CA ALA A 378 -35.21 10.41 42.14
C ALA A 378 -34.15 10.10 41.07
N GLN A 379 -33.55 8.90 41.11
CA GLN A 379 -32.50 8.45 40.21
C GLN A 379 -32.92 7.18 39.47
N SER A 380 -32.29 6.92 38.32
CA SER A 380 -32.53 5.69 37.56
C SER A 380 -31.24 5.04 37.08
N VAL A 381 -31.26 3.71 36.98
CA VAL A 381 -30.22 2.89 36.37
C VAL A 381 -30.87 2.01 35.32
N THR A 382 -30.25 1.91 34.15
CA THR A 382 -30.64 0.99 33.09
C THR A 382 -29.44 0.17 32.68
N VAL A 383 -29.61 -1.15 32.56
CA VAL A 383 -28.63 -2.07 31.99
C VAL A 383 -29.25 -2.75 30.78
N GLY A 384 -28.48 -2.90 29.72
CA GLY A 384 -28.95 -3.52 28.49
C GLY A 384 -27.87 -4.29 27.75
N LEU A 385 -28.32 -5.04 26.75
CA LEU A 385 -27.46 -5.74 25.80
C LEU A 385 -27.57 -5.08 24.43
N MET A 386 -26.52 -5.21 23.64
CA MET A 386 -26.46 -4.70 22.28
C MET A 386 -25.64 -5.62 21.39
N GLY A 387 -25.95 -5.62 20.11
CA GLY A 387 -25.14 -6.26 19.08
C GLY A 387 -25.17 -5.45 17.80
N SER A 388 -24.14 -5.63 16.97
CA SER A 388 -24.10 -4.99 15.66
C SER A 388 -23.49 -5.88 14.60
N TYR A 389 -23.84 -5.63 13.36
CA TYR A 389 -23.12 -6.08 12.17
C TYR A 389 -22.46 -4.88 11.51
N ILE A 390 -21.21 -5.02 11.09
CA ILE A 390 -20.47 -4.02 10.33
C ILE A 390 -20.07 -4.59 8.97
N ASN A 391 -20.02 -3.71 7.98
CA ASN A 391 -19.45 -4.01 6.68
C ASN A 391 -18.76 -2.74 6.15
N ALA A 392 -17.51 -2.86 5.75
CA ALA A 392 -16.74 -1.79 5.16
C ALA A 392 -15.91 -2.30 3.98
N SER A 393 -15.73 -1.45 2.97
CA SER A 393 -14.75 -1.61 1.90
C SER A 393 -13.71 -0.52 2.00
N THR A 394 -12.46 -0.87 1.74
CA THR A 394 -11.33 0.06 1.73
C THR A 394 -10.65 -0.03 0.38
N ASP A 395 -10.48 1.11 -0.27
CA ASP A 395 -9.66 1.27 -1.45
C ASP A 395 -8.40 2.04 -1.04
N SER A 396 -7.26 1.67 -1.59
CA SER A 396 -5.98 2.33 -1.30
C SER A 396 -5.16 2.50 -2.56
N THR A 397 -4.47 3.63 -2.65
CA THR A 397 -3.59 3.97 -3.78
C THR A 397 -2.24 4.36 -3.22
N GLY A 398 -1.17 3.72 -3.71
CA GLY A 398 0.20 4.07 -3.35
C GLY A 398 0.70 5.28 -4.11
N ASN A 399 1.83 5.82 -3.67
CA ASN A 399 2.57 6.83 -4.40
C ASN A 399 3.06 6.32 -5.75
N ARG A 400 3.35 7.27 -6.63
CA ARG A 400 3.72 6.96 -8.00
C ARG A 400 5.23 6.71 -8.10
N GLY A 401 5.62 5.75 -8.93
CA GLY A 401 7.00 5.34 -9.15
C GLY A 401 7.74 6.27 -10.12
N ALA A 402 9.07 6.24 -10.12
CA ALA A 402 9.92 6.97 -11.07
C ALA A 402 9.66 6.67 -12.57
N ASP A 403 8.94 5.58 -12.85
CA ASP A 403 8.49 5.16 -14.18
C ASP A 403 7.07 5.65 -14.51
N GLY A 404 6.45 6.41 -13.60
CA GLY A 404 5.08 6.92 -13.69
C GLY A 404 4.01 5.88 -13.33
N SER A 405 4.40 4.69 -12.88
CA SER A 405 3.46 3.65 -12.45
C SER A 405 2.81 4.02 -11.12
N GLN A 406 1.54 3.63 -10.94
CA GLN A 406 0.84 3.83 -9.68
C GLN A 406 -0.04 2.61 -9.44
N PHE A 407 0.02 2.05 -8.24
CA PHE A 407 -0.66 0.81 -7.88
C PHE A 407 -1.77 1.07 -6.88
N SER A 408 -2.78 0.19 -6.91
CA SER A 408 -3.90 0.25 -5.98
C SER A 408 -4.23 -1.13 -5.44
N ALA A 409 -4.87 -1.13 -4.27
CA ALA A 409 -5.35 -2.32 -3.60
C ALA A 409 -6.74 -2.07 -3.03
N ASN A 410 -7.53 -3.12 -2.89
CA ASN A 410 -8.85 -3.06 -2.28
C ASN A 410 -8.97 -4.10 -1.16
N GLY A 411 -9.92 -3.89 -0.26
CA GLY A 411 -10.22 -4.85 0.77
C GLY A 411 -11.55 -4.63 1.44
N SER A 412 -11.83 -5.49 2.39
CA SER A 412 -13.09 -5.49 3.11
C SER A 412 -12.95 -5.93 4.54
N VAL A 413 -13.83 -5.40 5.39
CA VAL A 413 -14.09 -5.90 6.74
C VAL A 413 -15.57 -6.20 6.89
N ASP A 414 -15.90 -7.41 7.32
CA ASP A 414 -17.23 -7.76 7.80
C ASP A 414 -17.16 -8.46 9.13
N GLY A 415 -18.14 -8.21 9.99
CA GLY A 415 -18.17 -8.89 11.28
C GLY A 415 -19.23 -8.40 12.23
N TYR A 416 -19.16 -8.92 13.44
CA TYR A 416 -20.18 -8.74 14.46
C TYR A 416 -19.57 -8.20 15.74
N ASN A 417 -20.31 -7.30 16.41
CA ASN A 417 -20.03 -6.90 17.78
C ASN A 417 -21.13 -7.43 18.70
N LEU A 418 -20.75 -7.81 19.92
CA LEU A 418 -21.65 -8.10 21.03
C LEU A 418 -21.21 -7.31 22.26
N GLY A 419 -22.15 -6.69 22.95
CA GLY A 419 -21.83 -5.83 24.08
C GLY A 419 -22.95 -5.65 25.09
N LEU A 420 -22.60 -4.94 26.15
CA LEU A 420 -23.48 -4.57 27.26
C LEU A 420 -23.28 -3.10 27.58
N TYR A 421 -24.33 -2.45 28.05
CA TYR A 421 -24.29 -1.06 28.49
C TYR A 421 -25.00 -0.86 29.81
N ALA A 422 -24.58 0.16 30.55
CA ALA A 422 -25.18 0.61 31.78
C ALA A 422 -25.24 2.14 31.81
N THR A 423 -26.39 2.68 32.16
CA THR A 423 -26.61 4.14 32.23
C THR A 423 -27.26 4.49 33.55
N TRP A 424 -26.72 5.49 34.24
CA TRP A 424 -27.28 6.09 35.42
C TRP A 424 -27.67 7.55 35.15
N PHE A 425 -28.86 7.95 35.59
CA PHE A 425 -29.33 9.34 35.58
C PHE A 425 -29.63 9.81 36.99
N ALA A 426 -29.17 11.02 37.33
CA ALA A 426 -29.46 11.68 38.60
C ALA A 426 -30.93 12.12 38.75
N ASP A 427 -31.64 12.26 37.62
CA ASP A 427 -33.07 12.56 37.55
C ASP A 427 -33.79 11.50 36.72
N ALA A 428 -34.51 10.63 37.42
CA ALA A 428 -35.21 9.49 36.83
C ALA A 428 -36.31 9.88 35.83
N GLN A 429 -36.90 11.07 35.95
CA GLN A 429 -38.11 11.44 35.20
C GLN A 429 -37.78 12.30 33.98
N SER A 430 -37.02 13.37 34.16
CA SER A 430 -36.70 14.29 33.05
C SER A 430 -35.28 14.17 32.53
N HIS A 431 -34.47 13.25 33.09
CA HIS A 431 -33.07 13.03 32.74
C HIS A 431 -32.25 14.33 32.75
N ARG A 432 -32.61 15.26 33.65
CA ARG A 432 -31.86 16.49 33.90
C ARG A 432 -30.67 16.24 34.83
N GLY A 433 -29.68 17.14 34.77
CA GLY A 433 -28.51 17.06 35.63
C GLY A 433 -27.54 15.97 35.17
N ALA A 434 -26.84 15.36 36.13
CA ALA A 434 -25.74 14.46 35.85
C ALA A 434 -26.22 13.11 35.30
N TYR A 435 -25.43 12.55 34.38
CA TYR A 435 -25.54 11.16 33.98
C TYR A 435 -24.16 10.52 33.84
N ILE A 436 -24.13 9.19 33.95
CA ILE A 436 -22.97 8.35 33.65
C ILE A 436 -23.46 7.23 32.71
N ASP A 437 -22.74 7.01 31.62
CA ASP A 437 -22.97 5.91 30.69
C ASP A 437 -21.68 5.11 30.53
N SER A 438 -21.80 3.78 30.46
CA SER A 438 -20.67 2.92 30.20
C SER A 438 -21.10 1.75 29.33
N TRP A 439 -20.18 1.31 28.48
CA TRP A 439 -20.39 0.16 27.62
C TRP A 439 -19.12 -0.65 27.42
N TYR A 440 -19.31 -1.94 27.16
CA TYR A 440 -18.27 -2.86 26.70
C TYR A 440 -18.74 -3.57 25.44
N GLN A 441 -17.84 -3.75 24.47
CA GLN A 441 -18.08 -4.51 23.25
C GLN A 441 -16.90 -5.44 22.94
N TYR A 442 -17.23 -6.64 22.48
CA TYR A 442 -16.32 -7.56 21.80
C TYR A 442 -16.74 -7.70 20.35
N GLY A 443 -15.78 -7.60 19.44
CA GLY A 443 -15.98 -7.77 18.01
C GLY A 443 -15.10 -8.87 17.43
N ALA A 444 -15.63 -9.59 16.45
CA ALA A 444 -14.91 -10.56 15.63
C ALA A 444 -15.21 -10.29 14.15
N TYR A 445 -14.16 -10.23 13.32
CA TYR A 445 -14.22 -9.77 11.94
C TYR A 445 -13.40 -10.65 11.01
N ASN A 446 -13.92 -10.83 9.81
CA ASN A 446 -13.19 -11.39 8.68
C ASN A 446 -12.68 -10.22 7.84
N ASN A 447 -11.41 -10.25 7.45
CA ASN A 447 -10.80 -9.24 6.62
C ASN A 447 -10.31 -9.86 5.32
N SER A 448 -10.36 -9.09 4.24
CA SER A 448 -9.73 -9.44 2.97
C SER A 448 -8.93 -8.28 2.42
N VAL A 449 -7.85 -8.61 1.71
CA VAL A 449 -6.96 -7.68 1.02
C VAL A 449 -6.66 -8.28 -0.35
N ASP A 450 -6.94 -7.53 -1.40
CA ASP A 450 -6.66 -7.86 -2.79
C ASP A 450 -5.73 -6.77 -3.36
N ASN A 451 -4.54 -7.19 -3.76
CA ASN A 451 -3.51 -6.32 -4.32
C ASN A 451 -3.42 -6.67 -5.80
N ASP A 452 -3.72 -5.72 -6.69
CA ASP A 452 -3.96 -5.99 -8.11
C ASP A 452 -2.81 -6.81 -8.74
N GLY A 453 -3.15 -8.01 -9.22
CA GLY A 453 -2.19 -8.96 -9.76
C GLY A 453 -1.64 -10.00 -8.77
N LEU A 454 -1.75 -9.83 -7.45
CA LEU A 454 -1.38 -10.86 -6.44
C LEU A 454 -2.59 -11.67 -5.97
N SER A 455 -2.34 -12.76 -5.25
CA SER A 455 -3.40 -13.57 -4.65
C SER A 455 -4.02 -12.85 -3.45
N ALA A 456 -5.35 -12.76 -3.41
CA ALA A 456 -6.06 -12.15 -2.29
C ALA A 456 -5.73 -12.85 -0.95
N SER A 457 -5.39 -12.04 0.05
CA SER A 457 -5.12 -12.47 1.42
C SER A 457 -6.37 -12.36 2.29
N ARG A 458 -6.58 -13.32 3.19
CA ARG A 458 -7.69 -13.33 4.14
C ARG A 458 -7.19 -13.63 5.54
N TYR A 459 -7.72 -12.92 6.53
CA TYR A 459 -7.32 -13.09 7.92
C TYR A 459 -8.44 -12.68 8.87
N ASP A 460 -8.43 -13.30 10.06
CA ASP A 460 -9.37 -13.00 11.11
C ASP A 460 -8.82 -11.91 12.04
N SER A 461 -9.72 -11.15 12.64
CA SER A 461 -9.37 -10.15 13.66
C SER A 461 -10.42 -10.03 14.74
N ALA A 462 -10.02 -9.49 15.88
CA ALA A 462 -10.88 -9.23 17.02
C ALA A 462 -10.60 -7.87 17.63
N ALA A 463 -11.63 -7.24 18.20
CA ALA A 463 -11.49 -5.99 18.92
C ALA A 463 -12.27 -5.95 20.23
N HIS A 464 -11.65 -5.44 21.27
CA HIS A 464 -12.29 -5.13 22.54
C HIS A 464 -12.40 -3.62 22.69
N ALA A 465 -13.53 -3.13 23.21
CA ALA A 465 -13.69 -1.72 23.51
C ALA A 465 -14.49 -1.51 24.80
N VAL A 466 -14.02 -0.61 25.66
CA VAL A 466 -14.67 -0.20 26.91
C VAL A 466 -14.75 1.32 26.92
N SER A 467 -15.92 1.86 27.26
CA SER A 467 -16.11 3.31 27.37
C SER A 467 -16.77 3.71 28.67
N LEU A 468 -16.42 4.92 29.11
CA LEU A 468 -17.07 5.64 30.19
C LEU A 468 -17.36 7.06 29.71
N GLU A 469 -18.63 7.44 29.68
CA GLU A 469 -19.13 8.77 29.35
C GLU A 469 -19.83 9.38 30.58
N THR A 470 -19.66 10.69 30.76
CA THR A 470 -20.38 11.48 31.76
C THR A 470 -20.84 12.79 31.12
N GLY A 471 -21.94 13.34 31.62
CA GLY A 471 -22.37 14.67 31.21
C GLY A 471 -23.34 15.30 32.20
N TYR A 472 -23.67 16.57 31.98
CA TYR A 472 -24.61 17.30 32.81
C TYR A 472 -25.59 18.08 31.96
N ARG A 473 -26.87 17.74 32.01
CA ARG A 473 -27.92 18.41 31.24
C ARG A 473 -28.53 19.58 32.00
N TYR A 474 -28.48 20.77 31.41
CA TYR A 474 -29.15 21.97 31.90
C TYR A 474 -30.30 22.37 30.97
N ASP A 475 -31.54 22.36 31.48
CA ASP A 475 -32.75 22.74 30.74
C ASP A 475 -33.10 24.22 30.98
N ILE A 476 -33.35 24.95 29.89
CA ILE A 476 -33.78 26.34 29.87
C ILE A 476 -35.20 26.38 29.30
N ALA A 477 -36.17 26.76 30.15
CA ALA A 477 -37.56 26.91 29.74
C ALA A 477 -37.75 28.14 28.84
N LEU A 478 -38.49 27.98 27.75
CA LEU A 478 -38.91 29.03 26.83
C LEU A 478 -40.44 29.18 26.84
N SER A 479 -40.95 30.21 26.16
CA SER A 479 -42.39 30.41 25.93
C SER A 479 -43.04 29.20 25.24
N ASN A 480 -44.35 29.05 25.40
CA ASN A 480 -45.15 27.98 24.77
C ASN A 480 -44.70 26.55 25.12
N ARG A 481 -44.17 26.36 26.35
CA ARG A 481 -43.67 25.07 26.87
C ARG A 481 -42.42 24.54 26.16
N ASN A 482 -41.82 25.32 25.25
CA ASN A 482 -40.59 24.92 24.59
C ASN A 482 -39.42 24.89 25.60
N THR A 483 -38.43 24.06 25.35
CA THR A 483 -37.20 24.00 26.18
C THR A 483 -35.99 23.99 25.26
N VAL A 484 -34.91 24.65 25.66
CA VAL A 484 -33.57 24.47 25.07
C VAL A 484 -32.68 23.89 26.15
N SER A 485 -31.86 22.92 25.80
CA SER A 485 -31.04 22.19 26.76
C SER A 485 -29.60 22.19 26.33
N LEU A 486 -28.70 22.40 27.28
CA LEU A 486 -27.25 22.40 27.09
C LEU A 486 -26.66 21.23 27.87
N THR A 487 -25.87 20.40 27.20
CA THR A 487 -25.25 19.21 27.80
C THR A 487 -23.75 19.20 27.46
N PRO A 488 -22.87 19.72 28.32
CA PRO A 488 -21.46 19.34 28.30
C PRO A 488 -21.28 17.85 28.59
N GLN A 489 -20.34 17.22 27.91
CA GLN A 489 -20.07 15.79 27.94
C GLN A 489 -18.57 15.52 27.89
N ALA A 490 -18.14 14.46 28.56
CA ALA A 490 -16.80 13.91 28.47
C ALA A 490 -16.88 12.38 28.35
N GLN A 491 -16.03 11.78 27.54
CA GLN A 491 -15.96 10.35 27.34
C GLN A 491 -14.52 9.89 27.21
N VAL A 492 -14.20 8.73 27.77
CA VAL A 492 -12.94 8.04 27.56
C VAL A 492 -13.26 6.63 27.10
N THR A 493 -12.59 6.19 26.03
CA THR A 493 -12.73 4.85 25.47
C THR A 493 -11.35 4.22 25.35
N TRP A 494 -11.20 3.01 25.88
CA TRP A 494 -10.08 2.13 25.62
C TRP A 494 -10.49 1.11 24.56
N GLN A 495 -9.60 0.86 23.60
CA GLN A 495 -9.78 -0.16 22.56
C GLN A 495 -8.51 -0.99 22.44
N ARG A 496 -8.68 -2.27 22.11
CA ARG A 496 -7.60 -3.19 21.73
C ARG A 496 -8.01 -3.94 20.48
N TYR A 497 -7.17 -3.90 19.45
CA TYR A 497 -7.34 -4.66 18.23
C TYR A 497 -6.26 -5.73 18.12
N SER A 498 -6.58 -6.87 17.53
CA SER A 498 -5.63 -7.93 17.20
C SER A 498 -6.05 -8.62 15.90
N ALA A 499 -5.10 -8.90 15.02
CA ALA A 499 -5.31 -9.67 13.79
C ALA A 499 -4.30 -10.81 13.64
N ASP A 500 -4.72 -11.84 12.91
CA ASP A 500 -3.84 -12.93 12.52
C ASP A 500 -2.70 -12.44 11.61
N THR A 501 -1.55 -13.12 11.70
CA THR A 501 -0.42 -12.85 10.80
C THR A 501 -0.69 -13.45 9.42
N VAL A 502 -0.44 -12.66 8.38
CA VAL A 502 -0.51 -13.08 6.98
C VAL A 502 0.90 -13.26 6.42
N ILE A 503 1.05 -14.21 5.48
CA ILE A 503 2.18 -14.24 4.55
C ILE A 503 1.56 -14.12 3.16
N ASP A 504 1.91 -13.07 2.43
CA ASP A 504 1.36 -12.82 1.10
C ASP A 504 2.05 -13.68 0.02
N ASP A 505 1.59 -13.53 -1.24
CA ASP A 505 2.12 -14.24 -2.41
C ASP A 505 3.59 -13.87 -2.70
N GLY A 506 4.03 -12.66 -2.32
CA GLY A 506 5.41 -12.19 -2.42
C GLY A 506 6.33 -12.70 -1.29
N GLY A 507 5.78 -13.41 -0.30
CA GLY A 507 6.52 -13.93 0.85
C GLY A 507 6.69 -12.93 1.99
N THR A 508 6.05 -11.76 1.93
CA THR A 508 6.08 -10.76 3.00
C THR A 508 5.22 -11.22 4.17
N ARG A 509 5.82 -11.24 5.36
CA ARG A 509 5.10 -11.50 6.61
C ARG A 509 4.45 -10.22 7.13
N ILE A 510 3.13 -10.15 7.14
CA ILE A 510 2.36 -9.00 7.64
C ILE A 510 1.83 -9.32 9.05
N SER A 511 2.33 -8.60 10.04
CA SER A 511 2.05 -8.82 11.46
C SER A 511 1.99 -7.50 12.24
N GLY A 512 2.13 -7.52 13.56
CA GLY A 512 2.22 -6.28 14.35
C GLY A 512 0.92 -5.49 14.50
N GLN A 513 -0.20 -5.97 13.94
CA GLN A 513 -1.53 -5.37 14.03
C GLN A 513 -2.18 -5.59 15.42
N ASN A 514 -1.43 -5.35 16.50
CA ASN A 514 -1.84 -5.57 17.88
C ASN A 514 -1.62 -4.29 18.68
N ASP A 515 -2.57 -3.36 18.61
CA ASP A 515 -2.46 -2.06 19.23
C ASP A 515 -3.57 -1.83 20.26
N ASP A 516 -3.19 -1.22 21.38
CA ASP A 516 -4.09 -0.60 22.35
C ASP A 516 -4.22 0.88 21.99
N SER A 517 -5.38 1.47 22.22
CA SER A 517 -5.59 2.89 21.97
C SER A 517 -6.58 3.49 22.96
N TRP A 518 -6.30 4.73 23.35
CA TRP A 518 -7.18 5.54 24.19
C TRP A 518 -7.73 6.69 23.37
N THR A 519 -9.05 6.84 23.37
CA THR A 519 -9.74 8.00 22.80
C THR A 519 -10.44 8.79 23.90
N THR A 520 -10.13 10.07 24.01
CA THR A 520 -10.87 11.03 24.85
C THR A 520 -11.75 11.87 23.96
N ARG A 521 -13.01 12.10 24.35
CA ARG A 521 -13.93 13.04 23.70
C ARG A 521 -14.40 14.06 24.71
N LEU A 522 -14.30 15.35 24.36
CA LEU A 522 -14.96 16.45 25.07
C LEU A 522 -15.97 17.09 24.13
N GLY A 523 -17.21 17.25 24.59
CA GLY A 523 -18.31 17.66 23.74
C GLY A 523 -19.30 18.57 24.40
N VAL A 524 -20.01 19.34 23.58
CA VAL A 524 -21.18 20.10 24.01
C VAL A 524 -22.32 19.84 23.04
N ARG A 525 -23.45 19.40 23.58
CA ARG A 525 -24.70 19.18 22.86
C ARG A 525 -25.73 20.25 23.22
N VAL A 526 -26.41 20.78 22.21
CA VAL A 526 -27.57 21.66 22.36
C VAL A 526 -28.77 20.98 21.71
N ASP A 527 -29.87 20.81 22.45
CA ASP A 527 -31.11 20.26 21.90
C ASP A 527 -32.35 21.06 22.32
N GLY A 528 -33.31 21.16 21.41
CA GLY A 528 -34.60 21.81 21.65
C GLY A 528 -35.72 20.79 21.87
N LYS A 529 -36.70 21.12 22.72
CA LYS A 529 -37.99 20.43 22.79
C LYS A 529 -39.06 21.40 22.30
N LEU A 530 -39.50 21.22 21.04
CA LEU A 530 -40.45 22.10 20.38
C LEU A 530 -41.83 21.43 20.29
N TYR A 531 -42.84 22.06 20.89
CA TYR A 531 -44.21 21.59 20.88
C TYR A 531 -44.98 22.22 19.71
N LYS A 532 -45.52 21.39 18.81
CA LYS A 532 -46.40 21.79 17.70
C LYS A 532 -47.76 21.11 17.84
N GLU A 533 -48.78 21.60 17.14
CA GLU A 533 -50.12 20.99 17.13
C GLU A 533 -50.10 19.52 16.65
N SER A 534 -49.15 19.15 15.80
CA SER A 534 -48.98 17.81 15.22
C SER A 534 -48.01 16.89 15.98
N GLY A 535 -47.43 17.32 17.11
CA GLY A 535 -46.52 16.49 17.91
C GLY A 535 -45.31 17.24 18.48
N ARG A 536 -44.33 16.49 18.98
CA ARG A 536 -43.08 17.02 19.58
C ARG A 536 -41.88 16.72 18.69
N ILE A 537 -41.13 17.74 18.33
CA ILE A 537 -39.90 17.66 17.53
C ILE A 537 -38.70 18.12 18.37
N GLN A 538 -37.58 17.44 18.23
CA GLN A 538 -36.37 17.67 19.00
C GLN A 538 -35.14 17.80 18.10
N PRO A 539 -34.84 19.00 17.57
CA PRO A 539 -33.60 19.25 16.83
C PRO A 539 -32.42 19.34 17.80
N PHE A 540 -31.23 18.97 17.33
CA PHE A 540 -30.01 19.15 18.10
C PHE A 540 -28.79 19.44 17.23
N MET A 541 -27.76 19.98 17.87
CA MET A 541 -26.40 20.10 17.38
C MET A 541 -25.43 19.65 18.47
N GLU A 542 -24.34 19.03 18.07
CA GLU A 542 -23.27 18.60 18.95
C GLU A 542 -21.92 18.96 18.32
N VAL A 543 -21.00 19.48 19.12
CA VAL A 543 -19.62 19.74 18.72
C VAL A 543 -18.72 19.01 19.69
N ASN A 544 -17.78 18.25 19.15
CA ASN A 544 -16.88 17.38 19.88
C ASN A 544 -15.43 17.62 19.45
N TRP A 545 -14.53 17.64 20.42
CA TRP A 545 -13.10 17.40 20.21
C TRP A 545 -12.79 15.96 20.63
N LEU A 546 -12.09 15.23 19.75
CA LEU A 546 -11.60 13.89 20.01
C LEU A 546 -10.07 13.90 20.01
N HIS A 547 -9.47 13.22 20.99
CA HIS A 547 -8.04 13.01 21.09
C HIS A 547 -7.74 11.51 21.20
N ALA A 548 -6.95 10.96 20.29
CA ALA A 548 -6.51 9.57 20.28
C ALA A 548 -5.01 9.44 20.57
N SER A 549 -4.61 8.39 21.31
CA SER A 549 -3.20 8.16 21.68
C SER A 549 -2.36 7.51 20.59
N ASP A 550 -2.99 6.72 19.72
CA ASP A 550 -2.32 5.83 18.78
C ASP A 550 -3.15 5.64 17.50
N ASN A 551 -2.43 5.41 16.40
CA ASN A 551 -2.99 5.16 15.08
C ASN A 551 -3.04 3.65 14.75
N ALA A 552 -3.72 3.29 13.67
CA ALA A 552 -3.61 1.94 13.11
C ALA A 552 -2.16 1.70 12.67
N SER A 553 -1.64 0.50 12.90
CA SER A 553 -0.26 0.16 12.53
C SER A 553 -0.11 -1.32 12.22
N ALA A 554 0.82 -1.62 11.32
CA ALA A 554 1.16 -2.97 10.89
C ALA A 554 2.67 -3.08 10.64
N THR A 555 3.19 -4.30 10.59
CA THR A 555 4.59 -4.59 10.29
C THR A 555 4.67 -5.48 9.07
N PHE A 556 5.26 -4.98 7.99
CA PHE A 556 5.51 -5.66 6.73
C PHE A 556 6.97 -6.13 6.73
N GLY A 557 7.19 -7.42 7.02
CA GLY A 557 8.52 -7.94 7.29
C GLY A 557 9.09 -7.34 8.57
N ASP A 558 10.05 -6.45 8.42
CA ASP A 558 10.70 -5.69 9.49
C ASP A 558 10.31 -4.19 9.49
N THR A 559 9.59 -3.72 8.48
CA THR A 559 9.16 -2.33 8.37
C THR A 559 7.81 -2.12 9.06
N LYS A 560 7.79 -1.32 10.13
CA LYS A 560 6.54 -0.86 10.75
C LYS A 560 5.99 0.35 9.99
N VAL A 561 4.73 0.26 9.59
CA VAL A 561 3.97 1.32 8.92
C VAL A 561 2.77 1.71 9.78
N SER A 562 2.35 2.96 9.67
CA SER A 562 1.21 3.50 10.42
C SER A 562 0.34 4.39 9.55
N GLN A 563 -0.93 4.45 9.91
CA GLN A 563 -1.88 5.39 9.33
C GLN A 563 -1.63 6.79 9.88
N ASP A 564 -1.80 7.82 9.05
CA ASP A 564 -1.58 9.22 9.38
C ASP A 564 -2.84 9.86 9.98
N LEU A 565 -3.55 9.11 10.82
CA LEU A 565 -4.72 9.64 11.52
C LEU A 565 -4.27 10.78 12.46
N PRO A 566 -4.95 11.93 12.42
CA PRO A 566 -4.66 13.00 13.35
C PRO A 566 -5.10 12.58 14.75
N ASN A 567 -4.19 12.75 15.73
CA ASN A 567 -4.51 12.51 17.13
C ASN A 567 -5.68 13.37 17.57
N ASP A 568 -5.74 14.63 17.13
CA ASP A 568 -6.82 15.58 17.41
C ASP A 568 -7.78 15.73 16.23
N ARG A 569 -9.07 15.47 16.48
CA ARG A 569 -10.15 15.60 15.49
C ARG A 569 -11.28 16.46 16.04
N MET A 570 -11.90 17.24 15.16
CA MET A 570 -13.14 17.95 15.46
C MET A 570 -14.30 17.21 14.79
N GLU A 571 -15.38 16.99 15.53
CA GLU A 571 -16.60 16.38 15.04
C GLU A 571 -17.80 17.30 15.27
N VAL A 572 -18.64 17.43 14.25
CA VAL A 572 -19.92 18.14 14.33
C VAL A 572 -21.03 17.16 14.00
N LYS A 573 -22.05 17.08 14.86
CA LYS A 573 -23.29 16.32 14.59
C LYS A 573 -24.48 17.26 14.56
N VAL A 574 -25.39 17.02 13.62
CA VAL A 574 -26.68 17.70 13.55
C VAL A 574 -27.77 16.68 13.30
N GLY A 575 -28.92 16.85 13.95
CA GLY A 575 -30.00 15.91 13.76
C GLY A 575 -31.33 16.36 14.31
N ILE A 576 -32.31 15.50 14.11
CA ILE A 576 -33.70 15.73 14.49
C ILE A 576 -34.32 14.44 14.99
N GLN A 577 -35.09 14.54 16.06
CA GLN A 577 -35.92 13.47 16.58
C GLN A 577 -37.40 13.86 16.50
N ALA A 578 -38.24 12.89 16.13
CA ALA A 578 -39.69 13.00 16.17
C ALA A 578 -40.29 11.82 16.94
N ASN A 579 -41.30 12.10 17.77
CA ASN A 579 -42.08 11.06 18.41
C ASN A 579 -43.29 10.76 17.51
N VAL A 580 -43.29 9.56 16.92
CA VAL A 580 -44.34 9.09 16.00
C VAL A 580 -45.58 8.65 16.79
N SER A 581 -45.37 8.08 17.97
CA SER A 581 -46.42 7.78 18.95
C SER A 581 -45.87 7.95 20.37
N GLU A 582 -46.68 7.65 21.39
CA GLU A 582 -46.21 7.61 22.78
C GLU A 582 -45.11 6.57 23.03
N ARG A 583 -45.01 5.55 22.16
CA ARG A 583 -44.08 4.43 22.31
C ARG A 583 -42.97 4.41 21.28
N LEU A 584 -43.13 5.07 20.14
CA LEU A 584 -42.20 5.02 19.01
C LEU A 584 -41.57 6.39 18.75
N SER A 585 -40.23 6.43 18.76
CA SER A 585 -39.43 7.58 18.38
C SER A 585 -38.53 7.23 17.20
N VAL A 586 -38.38 8.17 16.26
CA VAL A 586 -37.47 8.08 15.12
C VAL A 586 -36.54 9.28 15.14
N TYR A 587 -35.26 9.05 14.87
CA TYR A 587 -34.24 10.08 14.92
C TYR A 587 -33.24 9.87 13.78
N ALA A 588 -32.88 10.97 13.11
CA ALA A 588 -31.90 10.99 12.04
C ALA A 588 -30.80 12.03 12.36
N GLN A 589 -29.56 11.72 12.01
CA GLN A 589 -28.44 12.68 12.08
C GLN A 589 -27.48 12.55 10.92
N ALA A 590 -26.78 13.65 10.66
CA ALA A 590 -25.52 13.67 9.93
C ALA A 590 -24.39 14.02 10.91
N ALA A 591 -23.22 13.45 10.69
CA ALA A 591 -21.99 13.73 11.41
C ALA A 591 -20.85 13.95 10.41
N GLY A 592 -19.96 14.89 10.72
CA GLY A 592 -18.72 15.12 9.98
C GLY A 592 -17.56 15.26 10.94
N GLN A 593 -16.43 14.63 10.63
CA GLN A 593 -15.16 14.81 11.33
C GLN A 593 -14.11 15.38 10.38
N LYS A 594 -13.23 16.23 10.93
CA LYS A 594 -12.05 16.73 10.21
C LYS A 594 -10.85 16.84 11.16
N GLY A 595 -9.66 16.64 10.62
CA GLY A 595 -8.39 16.83 11.32
C GLY A 595 -7.26 17.21 10.35
N LYS A 596 -6.01 17.06 10.79
CA LYS A 596 -4.82 17.23 9.93
C LYS A 596 -4.67 16.05 8.96
N ASN A 597 -3.69 16.12 8.06
CA ASN A 597 -3.30 15.07 7.10
C ASN A 597 -4.48 14.64 6.21
N ASP A 598 -5.23 15.63 5.73
CA ASP A 598 -6.42 15.47 4.88
C ASP A 598 -7.47 14.45 5.37
N TYR A 599 -7.49 14.17 6.67
CA TYR A 599 -8.47 13.27 7.25
C TYR A 599 -9.89 13.87 7.22
N GLY A 600 -10.84 13.06 6.74
CA GLY A 600 -12.26 13.34 6.75
C GLY A 600 -13.10 12.10 7.05
N ASP A 601 -14.19 12.27 7.80
CA ASP A 601 -15.26 11.25 7.92
C ASP A 601 -16.61 11.95 7.79
N ALA A 602 -17.50 11.39 6.96
CA ALA A 602 -18.85 11.89 6.80
C ALA A 602 -19.84 10.74 6.88
N SER A 603 -20.81 10.84 7.78
CA SER A 603 -21.79 9.77 7.99
C SER A 603 -23.21 10.26 8.25
N PHE A 604 -24.15 9.39 7.89
CA PHE A 604 -25.55 9.50 8.22
C PHE A 604 -25.95 8.35 9.14
N SER A 605 -26.86 8.62 10.08
CA SER A 605 -27.50 7.54 10.83
C SER A 605 -29.00 7.74 11.02
N LEU A 606 -29.73 6.63 11.00
CA LEU A 606 -31.15 6.55 11.27
C LEU A 606 -31.39 5.59 12.44
N ASN A 607 -32.18 6.04 13.39
CA ASN A 607 -32.37 5.37 14.66
C ASN A 607 -33.85 5.29 14.97
N MET A 608 -34.26 4.17 15.55
CA MET A 608 -35.63 3.93 15.96
C MET A 608 -35.65 3.33 17.35
N ARG A 609 -36.61 3.77 18.17
CA ARG A 609 -36.74 3.33 19.55
C ARG A 609 -38.19 3.04 19.90
N TYR A 610 -38.42 1.91 20.54
CA TYR A 610 -39.72 1.49 21.06
C TYR A 610 -39.66 1.29 22.57
N ASN A 611 -40.57 1.92 23.30
CA ASN A 611 -40.69 1.86 24.77
C ASN A 611 -42.00 1.15 25.18
N TRP A 612 -42.02 0.38 26.27
CA TRP A 612 -43.23 -0.34 26.74
C TRP A 612 -43.59 -0.20 28.22
#